data_AF-A0A0D0RAC6-F1
#
_entry.id   AF-A0A0D0RAC6-F1
#
_cell.length_a   1.000
_cell.length_b   1.000
_cell.length_c   1.000
_cell.angle_alpha   90.00
_cell.angle_beta   90.00
_cell.angle_gamma   90.00
#
_symmetry.space_group_name_H-M   'P 1'
#
loop_
_entity.id
_entity.type
_entity.pdbx_description
1 polymer ?
#
loop_
_entity_poly.entity_id
_entity_poly.type
_entity_poly.pdbx_seq_one_letter_code
_entity_poly.pdbx_strand_id
1 'polypeptide(L)' 'MNLSGIGTHSFRKYFATSIYLENGYNIELVRTLLQHSSSQITQKYIGIGQKDIEDALNKHIKL' A
#
# COMPACT_ATOMS: atom_id res chain seq x y z
N MET A 1 22.98 0.52 -18.88
CA MET A 1 22.24 0.42 -17.61
C MET A 1 20.78 0.15 -17.93
N ASN A 2 20.30 -1.05 -17.65
CA ASN A 2 18.97 -1.48 -18.05
C ASN A 2 17.93 -1.01 -17.03
N LEU A 3 17.26 0.13 -17.29
CA LEU A 3 16.17 0.69 -16.48
C LEU A 3 14.84 -0.11 -16.63
N SER A 4 14.92 -1.43 -16.89
CA SER A 4 13.80 -2.35 -17.14
C SER A 4 12.85 -2.59 -15.95
N GLY A 5 12.94 -1.77 -14.89
CA GLY A 5 12.08 -1.84 -13.71
C GLY A 5 11.42 -0.51 -13.36
N ILE A 6 11.76 0.59 -14.04
CA ILE A 6 11.17 1.92 -13.80
C ILE A 6 10.13 2.19 -14.89
N GLY A 7 9.12 1.32 -14.98
CA GLY A 7 7.94 1.55 -15.81
C GLY A 7 6.89 2.36 -15.07
N THR A 8 5.86 2.83 -15.78
CA THR A 8 4.66 3.50 -15.20
C THR A 8 4.04 2.70 -14.05
N HIS A 9 4.16 1.37 -14.07
CA HIS A 9 3.71 0.49 -12.99
C HIS A 9 4.46 0.71 -11.66
N SER A 10 5.77 0.98 -11.71
CA SER A 10 6.57 1.27 -10.51
C SER A 10 6.27 2.66 -9.97
N PHE A 11 6.01 3.64 -10.85
CA PHE A 11 5.53 4.96 -10.45
C PHE A 11 4.13 4.92 -9.82
N ARG A 12 3.20 4.18 -10.42
CA ARG A 12 1.84 4.03 -9.90
C ARG A 12 1.82 3.34 -8.54
N LYS A 13 2.67 2.32 -8.36
CA LYS A 13 2.85 1.65 -7.07
C LYS A 13 3.47 2.60 -6.04
N TYR A 14 4.52 3.34 -6.39
CA TYR A 14 5.12 4.33 -5.51
C TYR A 14 4.11 5.41 -5.09
N PHE A 15 3.39 5.99 -6.05
CA PHE A 15 2.35 6.98 -5.80
C PHE A 15 1.26 6.46 -4.85
N ALA A 16 0.78 5.25 -5.08
CA ALA A 16 -0.21 4.62 -4.21
C ALA A 16 0.31 4.40 -2.77
N THR A 17 1.57 3.99 -2.62
CA THR A 17 2.21 3.85 -1.31
C THR A 17 2.39 5.20 -0.61
N SER A 18 2.78 6.25 -1.32
CA SER A 18 2.90 7.60 -0.72
C SER A 18 1.56 8.12 -0.24
N ILE A 19 0.50 8.03 -1.06
CA ILE A 19 -0.85 8.44 -0.66
C ILE A 19 -1.33 7.65 0.56
N TYR A 20 -1.05 6.34 0.60
CA TYR A 20 -1.38 5.50 1.75
C TYR A 20 -0.74 6.01 3.04
N LEU A 21 0.57 6.33 3.02
CA LEU A 21 1.31 6.81 4.19
C LEU A 21 0.92 8.23 4.61
N GLU A 22 0.77 9.13 3.64
CA GLU A 22 0.47 10.55 3.88
C GLU A 22 -0.97 10.80 4.37
N ASN A 23 -1.88 9.88 4.08
CA ASN A 23 -3.30 9.99 4.45
C ASN A 23 -3.68 9.04 5.60
N GLY A 24 -2.74 8.77 6.51
CA GLY A 24 -3.01 8.03 7.74
C GLY A 24 -3.41 6.57 7.50
N TYR A 25 -2.78 5.90 6.54
CA TYR A 25 -3.03 4.49 6.22
C TYR A 25 -4.45 4.21 5.68
N ASN A 26 -5.08 5.20 5.01
CA ASN A 26 -6.43 5.05 4.44
C ASN A 26 -6.41 4.22 3.14
N ILE A 27 -6.69 2.92 3.24
CA ILE A 27 -6.68 2.01 2.09
C ILE A 27 -7.84 2.23 1.12
N GLU A 28 -8.98 2.73 1.57
CA GLU A 28 -10.15 2.98 0.73
C GLU A 28 -9.95 4.19 -0.20
N LEU A 29 -9.25 5.21 0.28
CA LEU A 29 -8.81 6.33 -0.55
C LEU A 29 -7.93 5.84 -1.70
N VAL A 30 -6.92 5.03 -1.40
CA VAL A 30 -5.99 4.48 -2.40
C VAL A 30 -6.72 3.55 -3.36
N ARG A 31 -7.63 2.69 -2.86
CA ARG A 31 -8.46 1.81 -3.70
C ARG A 31 -9.26 2.60 -4.73
N THR A 32 -9.89 3.69 -4.29
CA THR A 32 -10.72 4.55 -5.14
C THR A 32 -9.87 5.24 -6.21
N LEU A 33 -8.71 5.79 -5.84
CA LEU A 33 -7.78 6.42 -6.76
C LEU A 33 -7.21 5.45 -7.81
N LEU A 34 -6.98 4.20 -7.41
CA LEU A 34 -6.53 3.15 -8.32
C LEU A 34 -7.66 2.46 -9.08
N GLN A 35 -8.92 2.79 -8.78
CA GLN A 35 -10.13 2.18 -9.34
C GLN A 35 -10.14 0.65 -9.18
N HIS A 36 -9.67 0.16 -8.04
CA HIS A 36 -9.70 -1.26 -7.73
C HIS A 36 -11.06 -1.66 -7.16
N SER A 37 -11.49 -2.89 -7.49
CA SER A 37 -12.76 -3.45 -7.04
C SER A 37 -12.78 -3.77 -5.55
N SER A 38 -11.61 -3.93 -4.90
CA SER A 38 -11.53 -4.18 -3.46
C SER A 38 -10.24 -3.65 -2.82
N SER A 39 -10.28 -3.47 -1.50
CA SER A 39 -9.13 -3.04 -0.70
C SER A 39 -8.05 -4.13 -0.67
N GLN A 40 -8.43 -5.41 -0.66
CA GLN A 40 -7.49 -6.54 -0.71
C GLN A 40 -6.61 -6.52 -1.97
N ILE A 41 -7.20 -6.18 -3.12
CA ILE A 41 -6.44 -6.00 -4.37
C ILE A 41 -5.42 -4.87 -4.22
N THR A 42 -5.83 -3.77 -3.61
CA THR A 42 -4.97 -2.60 -3.37
C THR A 42 -3.84 -2.93 -2.42
N GLN A 43 -4.11 -3.62 -1.31
CA GLN A 43 -3.10 -4.09 -0.35
C GLN A 43 -2.05 -4.97 -1.03
N LYS A 44 -2.49 -5.95 -1.83
CA LYS A 44 -1.59 -6.82 -2.59
C LYS A 44 -0.77 -6.05 -3.63
N TYR A 45 -1.40 -5.07 -4.29
CA TYR A 45 -0.73 -4.24 -5.30
C TYR A 45 0.43 -3.43 -4.71
N ILE A 46 0.20 -2.74 -3.58
CA ILE A 46 1.24 -1.95 -2.90
C ILE A 46 2.13 -2.77 -1.96
N GLY A 47 1.75 -4.01 -1.64
CA GLY A 47 2.56 -4.97 -0.87
C GLY A 47 2.51 -4.74 0.64
N ILE A 48 1.38 -4.27 1.17
CA ILE A 48 1.19 -4.02 2.60
C ILE A 48 0.29 -5.10 3.23
N GLY A 49 0.52 -5.38 4.51
CA GLY A 49 -0.39 -6.17 5.33
C GLY A 49 -1.64 -5.40 5.74
N GLN A 50 -2.55 -6.06 6.46
CA GLN A 50 -3.61 -5.34 7.18
C GLN A 50 -2.95 -4.57 8.33
N LYS A 51 -3.06 -3.24 8.32
CA LYS A 51 -2.49 -2.36 9.35
C LYS A 51 -2.93 -2.76 10.76
N ASP A 52 -4.18 -3.21 10.92
CA ASP A 52 -4.71 -3.67 12.21
C ASP A 52 -3.97 -4.91 12.74
N ILE A 53 -3.58 -5.83 11.85
CA ILE A 53 -2.77 -7.00 12.20
C ILE A 53 -1.36 -6.54 12.58
N GLU A 54 -0.74 -5.68 11.77
CA GLU A 54 0.59 -5.13 12.03
C GLU A 54 0.63 -4.39 13.37
N ASP A 55 -0.39 -3.60 13.69
CA ASP A 55 -0.52 -2.85 14.93
C ASP A 55 -0.81 -3.76 16.13
N ALA A 56 -1.67 -4.77 15.95
CA ALA A 56 -1.93 -5.77 16.99
C ALA A 56 -0.66 -6.56 17.35
N LEU A 57 0.11 -6.96 16.32
CA LEU A 57 1.42 -7.60 16.48
C LEU A 57 2.41 -6.67 17.17
N ASN A 58 2.57 -5.43 16.70
CA ASN A 58 3.49 -4.46 17.32
C ASN A 58 3.12 -4.12 18.77
N LYS A 59 1.83 -4.09 19.12
CA LYS A 59 1.38 -3.89 20.50
C LYS A 59 1.69 -5.10 21.39
N HIS A 60 1.61 -6.32 20.88
CA HIS A 60 1.87 -7.55 21.64
C HIS A 60 3.35 -7.95 21.68
N ILE A 61 4.16 -7.57 20.68
CA ILE A 61 5.58 -7.94 20.56
C ILE A 61 6.51 -6.93 21.27
N LYS A 62 5.98 -5.88 21.93
CA LYS A 62 6.78 -5.04 22.84
C LYS A 62 7.26 -5.86 24.05
N LEU A 63 8.39 -6.54 23.87
CA LEU A 63 9.32 -7.03 24.89
C LEU A 63 10.43 -5.98 25.09
#